data_AF-A0AAV5VSQ0-F1
#
_entry.id   AF-A0AAV5VSQ0-F1
#
_cell.length_a   1.000
_cell.length_b   1.000
_cell.length_c   1.000
_cell.angle_alpha   90.00
_cell.angle_beta   90.00
_cell.angle_gamma   90.00
#
_symmetry.space_group_name_H-M   'P 1'
#
loop_
_entity.id
_entity.type
_entity.pdbx_description
1 polymer ?
#
loop_
_entity_poly.entity_id
_entity_poly.type
_entity_poly.pdbx_seq_one_letter_code
_entity_poly.pdbx_strand_id
1 'polypeptide(L)'
;SDWVIVTADMIRDQLLGYLISLLGIISFERYVATRWWKWYERRGRGTLCVFFLAECIGSGPSWVNVVLCELDFYPHETNLVVFAVIVLCSGVLFLIAYTDNVRILRSLAAFTTRYTVSKLFQVRENLRALKFTFIFICFMTPIMTLCFVLLSVFFFAPPHWERARYICVALVDLCISM
;
A
#
# COMPACT_ATOMS: atom_id res chain seq x y z
N SER A 1 -26.93 7.13 17.87
CA SER A 1 -26.79 6.29 16.66
C SER A 1 -25.55 6.66 15.85
N ASP A 2 -25.03 7.87 16.01
CA ASP A 2 -24.06 8.45 15.08
C ASP A 2 -22.66 7.82 15.16
N TRP A 3 -22.29 7.28 16.33
CA TRP A 3 -21.02 6.57 16.52
C TRP A 3 -20.81 5.39 15.58
N VAL A 4 -21.88 4.71 15.19
CA VAL A 4 -21.79 3.56 14.27
C VAL A 4 -21.42 4.03 12.86
N ILE A 5 -21.99 5.16 12.43
CA ILE A 5 -21.74 5.75 11.10
C ILE A 5 -20.30 6.24 11.05
N VAL A 6 -19.87 7.02 12.05
CA VAL A 6 -18.48 7.51 12.15
C VAL A 6 -17.48 6.36 12.14
N THR A 7 -17.74 5.29 12.90
CA THR A 7 -16.84 4.13 12.94
C THR A 7 -16.78 3.42 11.57
N ALA A 8 -17.90 3.33 10.86
CA ALA A 8 -17.93 2.72 9.53
C ALA A 8 -17.15 3.55 8.51
N ASP A 9 -17.29 4.87 8.53
CA ASP A 9 -16.53 5.79 7.67
C ASP A 9 -15.02 5.72 7.98
N MET A 10 -14.64 5.69 9.26
CA MET A 10 -13.24 5.50 9.68
C MET A 10 -12.65 4.19 9.16
N ILE A 11 -13.40 3.07 9.26
CA ILE A 11 -12.93 1.77 8.78
C ILE A 11 -12.76 1.78 7.26
N ARG A 12 -13.69 2.41 6.53
CA ARG A 12 -13.63 2.53 5.07
C ARG A 12 -12.38 3.29 4.64
N ASP A 13 -12.15 4.46 5.24
CA ASP A 13 -11.01 5.31 4.89
C ASP A 13 -9.68 4.67 5.31
N GLN A 14 -9.67 3.94 6.43
CA GLN A 14 -8.51 3.16 6.85
C GLN A 14 -8.19 2.03 5.88
N LEU A 15 -9.21 1.32 5.38
CA LEU A 15 -9.02 0.25 4.39
C LEU A 15 -8.44 0.82 3.10
N LEU A 16 -8.96 1.97 2.64
CA LEU A 16 -8.45 2.67 1.46
C LEU A 16 -6.97 3.07 1.64
N GLY A 17 -6.65 3.72 2.76
CA GLY A 17 -5.28 4.12 3.08
C GLY A 17 -4.32 2.94 3.21
N TYR A 18 -4.78 1.84 3.82
CA TYR A 18 -4.01 0.61 3.93
C TYR A 18 -3.71 -0.01 2.56
N LEU A 19 -4.72 -0.13 1.68
CA LEU A 19 -4.56 -0.63 0.31
C LEU A 19 -3.55 0.21 -0.49
N ILE A 20 -3.60 1.53 -0.34
CA ILE A 20 -2.66 2.48 -0.94
C ILE A 20 -1.23 2.25 -0.43
N SER A 21 -1.07 2.02 0.88
CA SER A 21 0.24 1.79 1.51
C SER A 21 0.83 0.40 1.26
N LEU A 22 0.01 -0.58 0.84
CA LEU A 22 0.37 -1.99 0.69
C LEU A 22 1.59 -2.19 -0.23
N LEU A 23 1.67 -1.43 -1.33
CA LEU A 23 2.82 -1.43 -2.22
C LEU A 23 4.10 -1.08 -1.48
N GLY A 24 4.06 -0.04 -0.65
CA GLY A 24 5.17 0.44 0.15
C GLY A 24 5.58 -0.59 1.21
N ILE A 25 4.62 -1.16 1.95
CA ILE A 25 4.87 -2.18 2.98
C ILE A 25 5.59 -3.39 2.38
N ILE A 26 5.05 -3.97 1.30
CA ILE A 26 5.65 -5.13 0.65
C ILE A 26 7.03 -4.77 0.08
N SER A 27 7.16 -3.61 -0.56
CA SER A 27 8.45 -3.17 -1.12
C SER A 27 9.52 -2.98 -0.05
N PHE A 28 9.15 -2.38 1.09
CA PHE A 28 10.02 -2.21 2.26
C PHE A 28 10.48 -3.56 2.79
N GLU A 29 9.54 -4.48 3.01
CA GLU A 29 9.84 -5.80 3.54
C GLU A 29 10.79 -6.58 2.62
N ARG A 30 10.53 -6.56 1.30
CA ARG A 30 11.41 -7.20 0.31
C ARG A 30 12.77 -6.52 0.24
N TYR A 31 12.84 -5.19 0.37
CA TYR A 31 14.10 -4.45 0.43
C TYR A 31 14.94 -4.87 1.65
N VAL A 32 14.33 -4.93 2.83
CA VAL A 32 14.96 -5.38 4.07
C VAL A 32 15.43 -6.82 3.95
N ALA A 33 14.58 -7.72 3.44
CA ALA A 33 14.93 -9.12 3.23
C ALA A 33 16.15 -9.29 2.32
N THR A 34 16.27 -8.46 1.28
CA THR A 34 17.41 -8.49 0.35
C THR A 34 18.71 -7.97 0.99
N ARG A 35 18.65 -6.92 1.82
CA ARG A 35 19.82 -6.33 2.49
C ARG A 35 20.31 -7.17 3.67
N TRP A 36 19.39 -7.61 4.54
CA TRP A 36 19.69 -8.39 5.74
C TRP A 36 19.35 -9.87 5.58
N TRP A 37 19.73 -10.44 4.43
CA TRP A 37 19.39 -11.79 4.03
C TRP A 37 19.82 -12.88 5.04
N LYS A 38 21.00 -12.75 5.67
CA LYS A 38 21.49 -13.73 6.68
C LYS A 38 20.58 -13.83 7.89
N TRP A 39 19.97 -12.71 8.27
CA TRP A 39 19.03 -12.66 9.37
C TRP A 39 17.69 -13.28 8.97
N TYR A 40 17.25 -13.04 7.73
CA TYR A 40 16.02 -13.62 7.18
C TYR A 40 16.11 -15.16 7.09
N GLU A 41 17.27 -15.69 6.66
CA GLU A 41 17.52 -17.13 6.55
C GLU A 41 17.42 -17.87 7.91
N ARG A 42 17.81 -17.20 9.00
CA ARG A 42 17.78 -17.80 10.35
C ARG A 42 16.37 -18.02 10.90
N ARG A 43 15.32 -17.47 10.25
CA ARG A 43 13.91 -17.58 10.66
C ARG A 43 13.69 -17.38 12.17
N GLY A 44 14.42 -16.44 12.76
CA GLY A 44 14.36 -16.18 14.19
C GLY A 44 13.16 -15.33 14.59
N ARG A 45 12.96 -15.14 15.90
CA ARG A 45 11.94 -14.21 16.45
C ARG A 45 12.03 -12.79 15.89
N GLY A 46 13.23 -12.37 15.46
CA GLY A 46 13.43 -11.07 14.84
C GLY A 46 12.57 -10.88 13.58
N THR A 47 12.35 -11.92 12.78
CA THR A 47 11.60 -11.82 11.52
C THR A 47 10.18 -11.32 11.73
N LEU A 48 9.50 -11.82 12.77
CA LEU A 48 8.16 -11.34 13.16
C LEU A 48 8.17 -9.87 13.59
N CYS A 49 9.23 -9.40 14.25
CA CYS A 49 9.35 -8.01 14.65
C CYS A 49 9.45 -7.08 13.43
N VAL A 50 10.18 -7.46 12.39
CA VAL A 50 10.25 -6.66 11.15
C VAL A 50 8.92 -6.65 10.40
N PHE A 51 8.22 -7.78 10.35
CA PHE A 51 6.86 -7.83 9.79
C PHE A 51 5.92 -6.88 10.55
N PHE A 52 5.92 -6.96 11.88
CA PHE A 52 5.12 -6.08 12.72
C PHE A 52 5.49 -4.61 12.55
N LEU A 53 6.79 -4.28 12.48
CA LEU A 53 7.25 -2.91 12.22
C LEU A 53 6.84 -2.41 10.84
N ALA A 54 6.94 -3.24 9.81
CA ALA A 54 6.49 -2.89 8.46
C ALA A 54 4.98 -2.63 8.43
N GLU A 55 4.20 -3.46 9.13
CA GLU A 55 2.76 -3.30 9.29
C GLU A 55 2.42 -2.00 10.04
N CYS A 56 3.12 -1.70 11.14
CA CYS A 56 2.94 -0.45 11.88
C CYS A 56 3.30 0.78 11.04
N ILE A 57 4.35 0.71 10.22
CA ILE A 57 4.78 1.80 9.34
C ILE A 57 3.76 2.06 8.24
N GLY A 58 3.09 1.02 7.72
CA GLY A 58 2.04 1.18 6.72
C GLY A 58 0.69 1.60 7.31
N SER A 59 0.24 0.89 8.34
CA SER A 59 -1.08 1.05 8.94
C SER A 59 -1.17 2.27 9.87
N GLY A 60 -0.09 2.59 10.59
CA GLY A 60 -0.04 3.68 11.58
C GLY A 60 -0.34 5.05 10.99
N PRO A 61 0.38 5.50 9.94
CA PRO A 61 0.10 6.78 9.28
C PRO A 61 -1.31 6.86 8.72
N SER A 62 -1.84 5.73 8.20
CA SER A 62 -3.23 5.66 7.73
C SER A 62 -4.22 5.93 8.86
N TRP A 63 -4.06 5.29 10.02
CA TRP A 63 -4.93 5.51 11.17
C TRP A 63 -4.88 6.96 11.67
N VAL A 64 -3.69 7.53 11.77
CA VAL A 64 -3.51 8.93 12.18
C VAL A 64 -4.22 9.87 11.21
N ASN A 65 -4.06 9.63 9.91
CA ASN A 65 -4.69 10.41 8.85
C ASN A 65 -6.22 10.30 8.89
N VAL A 66 -6.79 9.11 9.09
CA VAL A 66 -8.24 8.92 9.26
C VAL A 66 -8.77 9.67 10.48
N VAL A 67 -8.11 9.53 11.63
CA VAL A 67 -8.53 10.20 12.88
C VAL A 67 -8.47 11.72 12.73
N LEU A 68 -7.43 12.26 12.09
CA LEU A 68 -7.31 13.70 11.88
C LEU A 68 -8.36 14.23 10.91
N CYS A 69 -8.70 13.46 9.86
CA CYS A 69 -9.70 13.82 8.88
C CYS A 69 -11.12 13.81 9.49
N GLU A 70 -11.47 12.76 10.23
CA GLU A 70 -12.82 12.59 10.83
C GLU A 70 -13.07 13.48 12.05
N LEU A 71 -12.00 13.98 12.70
CA LEU A 71 -12.09 14.98 13.77
C LEU A 71 -12.02 16.42 13.24
N ASP A 72 -12.20 16.62 11.93
CA ASP A 72 -12.21 17.93 11.26
C ASP A 72 -10.94 18.77 11.48
N PHE A 73 -9.78 18.15 11.75
CA PHE A 73 -8.52 18.91 11.87
C PHE A 73 -8.06 19.47 10.51
N TYR A 74 -8.44 18.83 9.41
CA TYR A 74 -8.22 19.33 8.04
C TYR A 74 -9.32 18.85 7.09
N PRO A 75 -9.56 19.56 5.96
CA PRO A 75 -10.59 19.19 5.00
C PRO A 75 -10.26 17.89 4.25
N HIS A 76 -11.27 17.12 3.86
CA HIS A 76 -11.13 15.87 3.09
C HIS A 76 -10.28 16.00 1.81
N GLU A 77 -10.19 17.20 1.21
CA GLU A 77 -9.31 17.48 0.07
C GLU A 77 -7.82 17.25 0.42
N THR A 78 -7.42 17.61 1.64
CA THR A 78 -6.05 17.40 2.14
C THR A 78 -5.77 15.91 2.34
N ASN A 79 -6.77 15.12 2.72
CA ASN A 79 -6.67 13.65 2.84
C ASN A 79 -6.23 13.02 1.51
N LEU A 80 -6.83 13.45 0.40
CA LEU A 80 -6.48 12.97 -0.94
C LEU A 80 -5.03 13.30 -1.30
N VAL A 81 -4.53 14.48 -0.92
CA VAL A 81 -3.13 14.87 -1.13
C VAL A 81 -2.18 13.98 -0.33
N VAL A 82 -2.52 13.68 0.95
CA VAL A 82 -1.72 12.77 1.79
C VAL A 82 -1.64 11.38 1.15
N PHE A 83 -2.76 10.83 0.68
CA PHE A 83 -2.77 9.55 -0.03
C PHE A 83 -1.93 9.57 -1.30
N ALA A 84 -2.00 10.64 -2.11
CA ALA A 84 -1.16 10.78 -3.30
C ALA A 84 0.34 10.76 -2.96
N VAL A 85 0.74 11.43 -1.88
CA VAL A 85 2.13 11.42 -1.40
C VAL A 85 2.54 10.01 -0.95
N ILE A 86 1.69 9.28 -0.24
CA ILE A 86 1.96 7.89 0.18
C ILE A 86 2.14 6.96 -1.02
N VAL A 87 1.30 7.08 -2.05
CA VAL A 87 1.44 6.32 -3.30
C VAL A 87 2.77 6.61 -3.98
N LEU A 88 3.14 7.89 -4.11
CA LEU A 88 4.40 8.28 -4.74
C LEU A 88 5.61 7.73 -3.98
N CYS A 89 5.64 7.88 -2.66
CA CYS A 89 6.68 7.31 -1.80
C CYS A 89 6.77 5.78 -1.93
N SER A 90 5.62 5.11 -1.97
CA SER A 90 5.54 3.65 -2.17
C SER A 90 6.08 3.23 -3.53
N GLY A 91 5.78 3.99 -4.58
CA GLY A 91 6.30 3.76 -5.93
C GLY A 91 7.83 3.92 -6.01
N VAL A 92 8.37 4.97 -5.39
CA VAL A 92 9.82 5.19 -5.29
C VAL A 92 10.49 4.02 -4.55
N LEU A 93 9.93 3.60 -3.43
CA LEU A 93 10.47 2.49 -2.65
C LEU A 93 10.43 1.17 -3.43
N PHE A 94 9.35 0.91 -4.16
CA PHE A 94 9.23 -0.24 -5.06
C PHE A 94 10.34 -0.24 -6.13
N LEU A 95 10.57 0.89 -6.80
CA LEU A 95 11.61 1.02 -7.81
C LEU A 95 13.01 0.78 -7.24
N ILE A 96 13.30 1.32 -6.06
CA ILE A 96 14.56 1.07 -5.34
C ILE A 96 14.70 -0.43 -5.03
N ALA A 97 13.69 -1.03 -4.41
CA ALA A 97 13.69 -2.45 -4.05
C ALA A 97 13.88 -3.36 -5.29
N TYR A 98 13.17 -3.06 -6.38
CA TYR A 98 13.25 -3.82 -7.62
C TYR A 98 14.63 -3.69 -8.27
N THR A 99 15.13 -2.46 -8.42
CA THR A 99 16.44 -2.23 -9.05
C THR A 99 17.58 -2.84 -8.26
N ASP A 100 17.57 -2.75 -6.93
CA ASP A 100 18.57 -3.39 -6.08
C ASP A 100 18.53 -4.92 -6.16
N ASN A 101 17.34 -5.52 -6.18
CA ASN A 101 17.21 -6.96 -6.39
C ASN A 101 17.75 -7.42 -7.75
N VAL A 102 17.46 -6.67 -8.83
CA VAL A 102 18.00 -6.96 -10.17
C VAL A 102 19.52 -6.81 -10.20
N ARG A 103 20.07 -5.76 -9.58
CA ARG A 103 21.53 -5.55 -9.48
C ARG A 103 22.22 -6.71 -8.76
N ILE A 104 21.68 -7.12 -7.62
CA ILE A 104 22.22 -8.24 -6.83
C ILE A 104 22.11 -9.54 -7.62
N LEU A 105 20.99 -9.80 -8.29
CA LEU A 105 20.83 -10.98 -9.14
C LEU A 105 21.90 -11.05 -10.23
N ARG A 106 22.18 -9.93 -10.91
CA ARG A 106 23.24 -9.85 -11.93
C ARG A 106 24.61 -10.11 -11.33
N SER A 107 24.91 -9.55 -10.15
CA SER A 107 26.19 -9.82 -9.48
C SER A 107 26.34 -11.28 -9.08
N LEU A 108 25.28 -11.95 -8.62
CA LEU A 108 25.32 -13.34 -8.19
C LEU A 108 25.42 -14.31 -9.37
N ALA A 109 24.88 -13.95 -10.53
CA ALA A 109 25.00 -14.76 -11.74
C ALA A 109 26.46 -14.90 -12.23
N ALA A 110 27.33 -13.95 -11.88
CA ALA A 110 28.75 -13.99 -12.24
C ALA A 110 29.60 -14.89 -11.32
N PHE A 111 29.11 -15.28 -10.14
CA PHE A 111 29.85 -16.07 -9.15
C PHE A 111 29.14 -17.38 -8.80
N THR A 112 29.79 -18.52 -9.01
CA THR A 112 29.27 -19.87 -8.72
C THR A 112 29.90 -20.46 -7.46
N THR A 113 29.50 -19.98 -6.27
CA THR A 113 29.91 -20.59 -4.99
C THR A 113 28.70 -21.09 -4.20
N ARG A 114 28.83 -22.14 -3.38
CA ARG A 114 27.67 -22.78 -2.70
C ARG A 114 26.82 -21.82 -1.86
N TYR A 115 27.45 -20.84 -1.20
CA TYR A 115 26.78 -19.78 -0.42
C TYR A 115 25.96 -18.80 -1.27
N THR A 116 26.27 -18.69 -2.57
CA THR A 116 25.50 -17.87 -3.51
C THR A 116 24.16 -18.51 -3.88
N VAL A 117 24.00 -19.83 -3.73
CA VAL A 117 22.78 -20.54 -4.13
C VAL A 117 21.57 -20.14 -3.26
N SER A 118 21.73 -20.12 -1.93
CA SER A 118 20.66 -19.67 -1.02
C SER A 118 20.27 -18.22 -1.26
N LYS A 119 21.27 -17.33 -1.38
CA LYS A 119 21.03 -15.91 -1.65
C LYS A 119 20.38 -15.68 -3.02
N LEU A 120 20.80 -16.44 -4.04
CA LEU A 120 20.22 -16.39 -5.38
C LEU A 120 18.75 -16.81 -5.37
N PHE A 121 18.42 -17.88 -4.63
CA PHE A 121 17.04 -18.33 -4.46
C PHE A 121 16.18 -17.24 -3.82
N GLN A 122 16.64 -16.64 -2.73
CA GLN A 122 15.92 -15.58 -2.02
C GLN A 122 15.70 -14.33 -2.88
N VAL A 123 16.71 -13.90 -3.63
CA VAL A 123 16.57 -12.74 -4.54
C VAL A 123 15.57 -13.04 -5.67
N ARG A 124 15.57 -14.27 -6.20
CA ARG A 124 14.59 -14.69 -7.22
C ARG A 124 13.16 -14.73 -6.65
N GLU A 125 13.00 -15.23 -5.44
CA GLU A 125 11.72 -15.20 -4.72
C GLU A 125 11.22 -13.78 -4.50
N ASN A 126 12.08 -12.88 -4.00
CA ASN A 126 11.75 -11.46 -3.82
C ASN A 126 11.35 -10.79 -5.14
N LEU A 127 12.03 -11.07 -6.26
CA LEU A 127 11.64 -10.55 -7.57
C LEU A 127 10.29 -11.09 -8.06
N ARG A 128 9.98 -12.37 -7.81
CA ARG A 128 8.65 -12.92 -8.14
C ARG A 128 7.56 -12.27 -7.30
N ALA A 129 7.81 -12.08 -6.00
CA ALA A 129 6.89 -11.39 -5.10
C ALA A 129 6.63 -9.96 -5.58
N LEU A 130 7.67 -9.17 -5.85
CA LEU A 130 7.52 -7.80 -6.36
C LEU A 130 6.76 -7.73 -7.69
N LYS A 131 7.01 -8.67 -8.61
CA LYS A 131 6.26 -8.75 -9.88
C LYS A 131 4.79 -9.09 -9.66
N PHE A 132 4.51 -10.05 -8.77
CA PHE A 132 3.15 -10.42 -8.42
C PHE A 132 2.41 -9.24 -7.78
N THR A 133 3.03 -8.55 -6.83
CA THR A 133 2.48 -7.34 -6.20
C THR A 133 2.20 -6.24 -7.22
N PHE A 134 3.11 -6.01 -8.16
CA PHE A 134 2.89 -5.05 -9.24
C PHE A 134 1.70 -5.42 -10.13
N ILE A 135 1.61 -6.68 -10.57
CA ILE A 135 0.48 -7.16 -11.38
C ILE A 135 -0.84 -7.02 -10.61
N PHE A 136 -0.85 -7.41 -9.34
CA PHE A 136 -2.00 -7.29 -8.45
C PHE A 136 -2.47 -5.83 -8.34
N ILE A 137 -1.54 -4.90 -8.08
CA ILE A 137 -1.85 -3.48 -7.98
C ILE A 137 -2.35 -2.94 -9.32
N CYS A 138 -1.69 -3.26 -10.44
CA CYS A 138 -2.15 -2.86 -11.77
C CYS A 138 -3.57 -3.35 -12.07
N PHE A 139 -3.95 -4.53 -11.56
CA PHE A 139 -5.32 -5.05 -11.70
C PHE A 139 -6.32 -4.32 -10.79
N MET A 140 -5.89 -3.86 -9.62
CA MET A 140 -6.72 -3.07 -8.71
C MET A 140 -6.81 -1.58 -9.12
N THR A 141 -5.83 -1.04 -9.83
CA THR A 141 -5.76 0.38 -10.22
C THR A 141 -7.04 0.88 -10.93
N PRO A 142 -7.66 0.15 -11.89
CA PRO A 142 -8.90 0.60 -12.53
C PRO A 142 -10.04 0.78 -11.53
N ILE A 143 -10.20 -0.16 -10.59
CA ILE A 143 -11.24 -0.09 -9.54
C ILE A 143 -10.98 1.13 -8.65
N MET A 144 -9.73 1.31 -8.21
CA MET A 144 -9.34 2.44 -7.37
C MET A 144 -9.50 3.79 -8.09
N THR A 145 -9.17 3.84 -9.38
CA THR A 145 -9.34 5.04 -10.21
C THR A 145 -10.83 5.37 -10.38
N LEU A 146 -11.67 4.36 -10.59
CA LEU A 146 -13.11 4.52 -10.65
C LEU A 146 -13.66 5.09 -9.33
N CYS A 147 -13.28 4.51 -8.19
CA CYS A 147 -13.66 5.02 -6.86
C CYS A 147 -13.22 6.47 -6.66
N PHE A 148 -11.98 6.80 -7.07
CA PHE A 148 -11.45 8.16 -6.95
C PHE A 148 -12.25 9.17 -7.80
N VAL A 149 -12.62 8.81 -9.03
CA VAL A 149 -13.45 9.64 -9.90
C VAL A 149 -14.84 9.83 -9.30
N LEU A 150 -15.47 8.75 -8.80
CA LEU A 150 -16.78 8.82 -8.16
C LEU A 150 -16.77 9.69 -6.88
N LEU A 151 -15.75 9.55 -6.03
CA LEU A 151 -15.54 10.43 -4.86
C LEU A 151 -15.30 11.88 -5.27
N SER A 152 -14.53 12.12 -6.33
CA SER A 152 -14.30 13.47 -6.86
C SER A 152 -15.61 14.10 -7.32
N VAL A 153 -16.47 13.35 -8.03
CA VAL A 153 -17.81 13.82 -8.39
C VAL A 153 -18.64 14.10 -7.14
N PHE A 154 -18.58 13.26 -6.11
CA PHE A 154 -19.29 13.51 -4.86
C PHE A 154 -18.87 14.81 -4.17
N PHE A 155 -17.58 15.12 -4.09
CA PHE A 155 -17.08 16.33 -3.44
C PHE A 155 -17.25 17.59 -4.28
N PHE A 156 -16.98 17.53 -5.58
CA PHE A 156 -16.91 18.72 -6.45
C PHE A 156 -18.17 18.96 -7.30
N ALA A 157 -19.16 18.05 -7.32
CA ALA A 157 -20.38 18.28 -8.08
C ALA A 157 -21.20 19.46 -7.51
N PRO A 158 -21.87 20.24 -8.39
CA PRO A 158 -22.75 21.32 -7.97
C PRO A 158 -23.89 20.85 -7.04
N PRO A 159 -24.41 21.72 -6.16
CA PRO A 159 -25.44 21.34 -5.18
C PRO A 159 -26.75 20.87 -5.81
N HIS A 160 -27.07 21.27 -7.04
CA HIS A 160 -28.28 20.81 -7.74
C HIS A 160 -28.20 19.35 -8.26
N TRP A 161 -27.06 18.68 -8.09
CA TRP A 161 -26.82 17.29 -8.53
C TRP A 161 -26.91 16.27 -7.38
N GLU A 162 -27.77 16.49 -6.39
CA GLU A 162 -27.86 15.63 -5.19
C GLU A 162 -28.02 14.14 -5.52
N ARG A 163 -28.89 13.80 -6.48
CA ARG A 163 -29.09 12.40 -6.91
C ARG A 163 -27.81 11.76 -7.44
N ALA A 164 -27.03 12.48 -8.24
CA ALA A 164 -25.78 11.95 -8.79
C ALA A 164 -24.74 11.75 -7.68
N ARG A 165 -24.68 12.65 -6.69
CA ARG A 165 -23.79 12.55 -5.53
C ARG A 165 -24.09 11.28 -4.72
N TYR A 166 -25.36 11.02 -4.39
CA TYR A 166 -25.75 9.80 -3.66
C TYR A 166 -25.49 8.52 -4.44
N ILE A 167 -25.73 8.52 -5.75
CA ILE A 167 -25.41 7.36 -6.61
C ILE A 167 -23.89 7.10 -6.62
N CYS A 168 -23.06 8.14 -6.71
CA CYS A 168 -21.60 7.99 -6.69
C CYS A 168 -21.11 7.38 -5.38
N VAL A 169 -21.62 7.83 -4.23
CA VAL A 169 -21.26 7.25 -2.93
C VAL A 169 -21.70 5.79 -2.84
N ALA A 170 -22.94 5.47 -3.24
CA ALA A 170 -23.42 4.10 -3.23
C ALA A 170 -22.60 3.16 -4.14
N LEU A 171 -22.15 3.65 -5.29
CA LEU A 171 -21.25 2.90 -6.19
C LEU A 171 -19.86 2.71 -5.59
N VAL A 172 -19.33 3.71 -4.86
CA VAL A 172 -18.06 3.58 -4.14
C VAL A 172 -18.18 2.52 -3.04
N ASP A 173 -19.23 2.57 -2.23
CA ASP A 173 -19.47 1.58 -1.18
C ASP A 173 -19.64 0.17 -1.78
N LEU A 174 -20.32 0.04 -2.92
CA LEU A 174 -20.42 -1.22 -3.66
C LEU A 174 -19.04 -1.71 -4.14
N CYS A 175 -18.22 -0.85 -4.72
CA CYS A 175 -16.88 -1.19 -5.17
C CYS A 175 -15.95 -1.60 -4.03
N ILE A 176 -16.12 -1.03 -2.83
CA ILE A 176 -15.33 -1.39 -1.63
C ILE A 176 -15.84 -2.71 -1.03
N SER A 177 -17.13 -3.02 -1.17
CA SER A 177 -17.72 -4.26 -0.66
C SER A 177 -17.42 -5.52 -1.49
N MET A 178 -16.96 -5.35 -2.75
CA MET A 178 -16.58 -6.42 -3.68
C MET A 178 -15.13 -6.88 -3.48
#